data_AF-A0A7K0ZFV8-F1
#
_entry.id   AF-A0A7K0ZFV8-F1
#
_cell.length_a   1.000
_cell.length_b   1.000
_cell.length_c   1.000
_cell.angle_alpha   90.00
_cell.angle_beta   90.00
_cell.angle_gamma   90.00
#
_symmetry.space_group_name_H-M   'P 1'
#
loop_
_entity.id
_entity.type
_entity.pdbx_description
1 polymer ?
#
loop_
_entity_poly.entity_id
_entity_poly.type
_entity_poly.pdbx_seq_one_letter_code
_entity_poly.pdbx_strand_id
1 'polypeptide(L)' 'MTVLFVLLAMAAIGAVGLAAAGRLGELPEAEPDRRPEYLNGDPTFDVVVRGYRMDEVDAVIDDLKRRLNDAQL' A
#
# COMPACT_ATOMS: atom_id res chain seq x y z
N MET A 1 27.68 -23.05 30.95
CA MET A 1 27.79 -21.61 30.63
C MET A 1 27.64 -21.36 29.14
N THR A 2 28.40 -22.01 28.26
CA THR A 2 28.32 -21.85 26.79
C THR A 2 26.92 -22.12 26.22
N VAL A 3 26.23 -23.16 26.70
CA VAL A 3 24.86 -23.50 26.26
C VAL A 3 23.86 -22.38 26.55
N LEU A 4 23.97 -21.72 27.71
CA LEU A 4 23.12 -20.57 28.07
C LEU A 4 23.34 -19.41 27.09
N PHE A 5 24.59 -19.12 26.74
CA PHE A 5 24.92 -18.08 25.76
C PHE A 5 24.37 -18.39 24.36
N VAL A 6 24.44 -19.65 23.92
CA VAL A 6 23.87 -20.09 22.63
C VAL A 6 22.35 -19.91 22.62
N LEU A 7 21.66 -20.31 23.69
CA LEU A 7 20.22 -20.14 23.80
C LEU A 7 19.80 -18.67 23.83
N LEU A 8 20.54 -17.83 24.56
CA LEU A 8 20.30 -16.38 24.57
C LEU A 8 20.53 -15.74 23.20
N ALA A 9 21.58 -16.16 22.49
CA ALA A 9 21.84 -15.67 21.14
C ALA A 9 20.71 -16.06 20.17
N MET A 10 20.23 -17.30 20.22
CA MET A 10 19.08 -17.74 19.41
C MET A 10 17.81 -16.98 19.76
N ALA A 11 17.53 -16.79 21.05
CA ALA A 11 16.37 -16.02 21.50
C ALA A 11 16.44 -14.57 21.03
N ALA A 12 17.61 -13.92 21.12
CA ALA A 12 17.82 -12.57 20.66
C ALA A 12 17.64 -12.45 19.13
N ILE A 13 18.22 -13.36 18.34
CA ILE A 13 18.06 -13.37 16.89
C ILE A 13 16.59 -13.60 16.51
N GLY A 14 15.92 -14.53 17.18
CA GLY A 14 14.49 -14.79 16.96
C GLY A 14 13.62 -13.57 17.28
N ALA A 15 13.89 -12.88 18.39
CA ALA A 15 13.18 -11.67 18.77
C ALA A 15 13.38 -10.55 17.73
N VAL A 16 14.62 -10.32 17.27
CA VAL A 16 14.91 -9.36 16.20
C VAL A 16 14.20 -9.72 14.89
N GLY A 17 14.16 -11.01 14.54
CA GLY A 17 13.43 -11.47 13.34
C GLY A 17 11.92 -11.22 13.43
N LEU A 18 11.32 -11.47 14.60
CA LEU A 18 9.90 -11.20 14.84
C LEU A 18 9.57 -9.70 14.80
N ALA A 19 10.47 -8.87 15.33
CA ALA A 19 10.37 -7.41 15.32
C ALA A 19 10.43 -6.88 13.88
N ALA A 20 11.43 -7.30 13.12
CA ALA A 20 11.61 -6.91 11.72
C ALA A 20 10.43 -7.35 10.82
N ALA A 21 9.81 -8.50 11.12
CA ALA A 21 8.62 -8.98 10.40
C ALA A 21 7.32 -8.29 10.84
N GLY A 22 7.37 -7.40 11.84
CA GLY A 22 6.20 -6.73 12.40
C GLY A 22 5.24 -7.62 13.17
N ARG A 23 5.66 -8.84 13.52
CA ARG A 23 4.83 -9.81 14.23
C ARG A 23 4.61 -9.46 15.70
N LEU A 24 5.38 -8.50 16.22
CA LEU A 24 5.23 -7.93 17.57
C LEU A 24 4.30 -6.71 17.63
N GLY A 25 3.69 -6.30 16.50
CA GLY A 25 2.81 -5.12 16.45
C GLY A 25 3.58 -3.78 16.50
N GLU A 26 4.87 -3.82 16.23
CA GLU A 26 5.78 -2.66 16.23
C GLU A 26 5.72 -1.86 14.93
N LEU A 27 5.21 -2.46 13.85
CA LEU A 27 5.06 -1.77 12.58
C LEU A 27 3.79 -0.90 12.59
N PRO A 28 3.84 0.30 11.99
CA PRO A 28 2.65 1.10 11.74
C PRO A 28 1.60 0.30 10.96
N GLU A 29 0.33 0.62 11.15
CA GLU A 29 -0.73 0.08 10.30
C GLU A 29 -0.39 0.33 8.83
N ALA A 30 -0.56 -0.69 7.99
CA ALA A 30 -0.38 -0.56 6.56
C ALA A 30 -1.37 0.50 6.07
N GLU A 31 -0.84 1.58 5.50
CA GLU A 31 -1.69 2.61 4.94
C GLU A 31 -2.54 2.00 3.81
N PRO A 32 -3.85 2.32 3.72
CA PRO A 32 -4.70 1.77 2.67
C PRO A 32 -4.08 2.02 1.31
N ASP A 33 -4.01 0.98 0.48
CA ASP A 33 -3.58 1.18 -0.92
C ASP A 33 -4.62 2.05 -1.61
N ARG A 34 -4.23 3.30 -1.92
CA ARG A 34 -5.09 4.27 -2.61
C ARG A 34 -4.93 4.21 -4.12
N ARG A 35 -4.12 3.29 -4.64
CA ARG A 35 -3.97 3.14 -6.09
C ARG A 35 -5.26 2.57 -6.68
N PRO A 36 -5.76 3.13 -7.79
CA PRO A 36 -6.91 2.56 -8.47
C PRO A 36 -6.55 1.18 -9.02
N GLU A 37 -7.52 0.28 -9.07
CA GLU A 37 -7.41 -0.94 -9.84
C GLU A 37 -7.41 -0.59 -11.33
N TYR A 38 -6.75 -1.38 -12.17
CA TYR A 38 -6.72 -1.13 -13.61
C TYR A 38 -7.38 -2.25 -14.38
N LEU A 39 -8.26 -1.87 -15.32
CA LEU A 39 -8.88 -2.79 -16.28
C LEU A 39 -8.60 -2.26 -17.69
N ASN A 40 -7.97 -3.09 -18.53
CA ASN A 40 -7.59 -2.74 -19.91
C ASN A 40 -6.73 -1.46 -20.04
N GLY A 41 -6.00 -1.10 -18.98
CA GLY A 41 -5.14 0.10 -18.97
C GLY A 41 -5.81 1.36 -18.42
N ASP A 42 -7.11 1.30 -18.10
CA ASP A 42 -7.84 2.41 -17.49
C ASP A 42 -8.09 2.18 -16.00
N PRO A 43 -8.05 3.24 -15.17
CA PRO A 43 -8.38 3.12 -13.76
C PRO A 43 -9.85 2.78 -13.58
N THR A 44 -10.13 1.82 -12.71
CA THR A 44 -11.46 1.35 -12.33
C THR A 44 -11.69 1.64 -10.86
N PHE A 45 -12.93 2.03 -10.55
CA PHE A 45 -13.36 2.40 -9.21
C PHE A 45 -14.59 1.59 -8.83
N ASP A 46 -14.67 1.19 -7.57
CA ASP A 46 -15.84 0.50 -7.02
C ASP A 46 -17.05 1.45 -6.94
N VAL A 47 -18.26 0.89 -7.00
CA VAL A 47 -19.52 1.64 -6.99
C VAL A 47 -20.23 1.41 -5.66
N VAL A 48 -20.51 2.49 -4.95
CA VAL A 48 -21.22 2.47 -3.66
C VAL A 48 -22.55 3.22 -3.74
N VAL A 49 -23.47 2.91 -2.82
CA VAL A 49 -24.85 3.47 -2.78
C VAL A 49 -24.90 5.01 -2.83
N ARG A 50 -23.86 5.68 -2.33
CA ARG A 50 -23.69 7.14 -2.41
C ARG A 50 -22.33 7.52 -3.00
N GLY A 51 -22.00 6.94 -4.14
CA GLY A 51 -20.78 7.23 -4.90
C GLY A 51 -20.90 8.51 -5.73
N TYR A 52 -19.79 8.92 -6.33
CA TYR A 52 -19.78 9.94 -7.37
C TYR A 52 -20.38 9.41 -8.66
N ARG A 53 -20.82 10.32 -9.52
CA ARG A 53 -21.27 9.99 -10.86
C ARG A 53 -20.09 9.64 -11.75
N MET A 54 -20.06 8.42 -12.27
CA MET A 54 -18.90 7.89 -12.99
C MET A 54 -18.60 8.69 -14.27
N ASP A 55 -19.64 9.19 -14.96
CA ASP A 55 -19.49 10.02 -16.17
C ASP A 55 -18.78 11.36 -15.89
N GLU A 56 -19.02 11.95 -14.72
CA GLU A 56 -18.33 13.17 -14.31
C GLU A 56 -16.88 12.88 -13.88
N VAL A 57 -16.64 11.75 -13.20
CA VAL A 57 -15.30 11.30 -12.80
C VAL A 57 -14.43 11.04 -14.03
N ASP A 58 -14.96 10.32 -15.03
CA ASP A 58 -14.25 10.01 -16.27
C ASP A 58 -13.87 11.29 -17.01
N ALA A 59 -14.81 12.24 -17.14
CA ALA A 59 -14.55 13.53 -17.79
C ALA A 59 -13.45 14.34 -17.08
N VAL A 60 -13.40 14.32 -15.75
CA VAL A 60 -12.36 15.00 -14.96
C VAL A 60 -11.01 14.32 -15.12
N ILE A 61 -10.96 12.98 -15.11
CA ILE A 61 -9.73 12.21 -15.29
C ILE A 61 -9.15 12.46 -16.68
N ASP A 62 -9.99 12.46 -17.72
CA ASP A 62 -9.56 12.72 -19.10
C ASP A 62 -9.01 14.14 -19.26
N ASP A 63 -9.62 15.13 -18.60
CA ASP A 63 -9.09 16.48 -18.58
C ASP A 63 -7.72 16.57 -17.88
N LEU A 64 -7.58 15.90 -16.73
CA LEU A 64 -6.32 15.84 -16.00
C LEU A 64 -5.21 15.16 -16.82
N LYS A 65 -5.53 14.04 -17.48
CA LYS A 65 -4.61 13.32 -18.38
C LYS A 65 -4.12 14.24 -19.49
N ARG A 66 -5.03 14.99 -20.14
CA ARG A 66 -4.65 15.97 -21.17
C ARG A 66 -3.68 17.02 -20.63
N ARG A 67 -4.01 17.65 -19.51
CA ARG A 67 -3.18 18.71 -18.90
C ARG A 67 -1.81 18.23 -18.45
N LEU A 68 -1.71 16.99 -17.95
CA LEU A 68 -0.44 16.38 -17.58
C LEU A 68 0.45 16.10 -18.81
N ASN A 69 -0.15 15.60 -19.90
CA ASN A 69 0.58 15.37 -21.14
C ASN A 69 1.10 16.68 -21.74
N ASP A 70 0.28 17.74 -21.70
CA ASP A 70 0.67 19.07 -22.19
C ASP A 70 1.79 19.70 -21.36
N ALA A 71 1.83 19.44 -20.04
CA ALA A 71 2.84 19.97 -19.12
C ALA A 71 4.17 19.21 -19.13
N GLN A 72 4.22 18.02 -19.74
CA GLN A 72 5.43 17.20 -19.88
C GLN A 72 6.21 17.47 -21.17
N LEU A 73 5.69 18.34 -22.05
CA LEU A 73 6.35 18.87 -23.25
C LEU A 73 7.09 20.18 -22.96
#